data_AF-A0A4Q1UTN7-F1
#
_entry.id   AF-A0A4Q1UTN7-F1
#
_cell.length_a   1.000
_cell.length_b   1.000
_cell.length_c   1.000
_cell.angle_alpha   90.00
_cell.angle_beta   90.00
_cell.angle_gamma   90.00
#
_symmetry.space_group_name_H-M   'P 1'
#
loop_
_entity.id
_entity.type
_entity.pdbx_description
1 polymer ?
#
loop_
_entity_poly.entity_id
_entity_poly.type
_entity_poly.pdbx_seq_one_letter_code
_entity_poly.pdbx_strand_id
1 'polypeptide(L)' 'MRKRSEPHTFEQRLVAQRLRLEQEMVSLANGSKRDAVAIRIEQLQAAAEMYDFLMSREEAAAPR' A
#
# COMPACT_ATOMS: atom_id res chain seq x y z
N MET A 1 8.35 -30.83 4.75
CA MET A 1 8.94 -29.50 4.46
C MET A 1 7.91 -28.42 4.76
N ARG A 2 8.16 -27.52 5.72
CA ARG A 2 7.30 -26.33 5.92
C ARG A 2 7.55 -25.38 4.75
N LYS A 3 6.55 -25.18 3.88
CA LYS A 3 6.58 -24.10 2.88
C LYS A 3 6.62 -22.78 3.67
N ARG A 4 7.77 -22.14 3.72
CA ARG A 4 7.85 -20.73 4.14
C ARG A 4 7.36 -19.94 2.94
N SER A 5 6.20 -19.31 3.06
CA SER A 5 5.77 -18.30 2.09
C SER A 5 6.87 -17.25 1.98
N GLU A 6 7.17 -16.79 0.77
CA GLU A 6 8.09 -15.67 0.59
C GLU A 6 7.62 -14.46 1.41
N PRO A 7 8.56 -13.65 1.96
CA PRO A 7 8.19 -12.41 2.62
C PRO A 7 7.42 -11.53 1.64
N HIS A 8 6.31 -10.93 2.09
CA HIS A 8 5.58 -9.99 1.25
C HIS A 8 6.49 -8.86 0.77
N THR A 9 6.38 -8.48 -0.51
CA THR A 9 7.03 -7.27 -1.03
C THR A 9 6.41 -6.02 -0.42
N PHE A 10 7.07 -4.87 -0.59
CA PHE A 10 6.52 -3.60 -0.09
C PHE A 10 5.16 -3.27 -0.73
N GLU A 11 5.03 -3.44 -2.05
CA GLU A 11 3.79 -3.25 -2.79
C GLU A 11 2.68 -4.20 -2.29
N GLN A 12 3.00 -5.48 -2.08
CA GLN A 12 2.05 -6.46 -1.56
C GLN A 12 1.51 -6.06 -0.17
N ARG A 13 2.38 -5.49 0.68
CA ARG A 13 1.95 -4.94 1.98
C ARG A 13 1.06 -3.71 1.83
N LEU A 14 1.38 -2.79 0.91
CA LEU A 14 0.54 -1.62 0.64
C LEU A 14 -0.85 -2.03 0.16
N VAL A 15 -0.94 -2.96 -0.80
CA VAL A 15 -2.20 -3.47 -1.33
C VAL A 15 -3.02 -4.16 -0.24
N ALA A 16 -2.41 -5.05 0.54
CA ALA A 16 -3.09 -5.74 1.62
C ALA A 16 -3.62 -4.77 2.69
N GLN A 17 -2.85 -3.73 3.02
CA GLN A 17 -3.27 -2.70 3.97
C GLN A 17 -4.40 -1.83 3.41
N ARG A 18 -4.34 -1.44 2.14
CA ARG A 18 -5.38 -0.67 1.47
C ARG A 18 -6.70 -1.43 1.44
N LEU A 19 -6.68 -2.70 1.02
CA LEU A 19 -7.87 -3.55 0.97
C LEU A 19 -8.53 -3.71 2.35
N ARG A 20 -7.72 -3.87 3.40
CA ARG A 20 -8.23 -3.95 4.78
C ARG A 20 -8.94 -2.66 5.19
N LEU A 21 -8.37 -1.50 4.87
CA LEU A 21 -8.96 -0.20 5.19
C LEU A 21 -10.23 0.08 4.37
N GLU A 22 -10.25 -0.32 3.10
CA GLU A 22 -11.45 -0.24 2.25
C GLU A 22 -12.60 -1.08 2.83
N GLN A 23 -12.30 -2.30 3.29
CA GLN A 23 -13.29 -3.15 3.97
C GLN A 23 -13.77 -2.54 5.30
N GLU A 24 -12.86 -1.99 6.10
CA GLU A 24 -13.20 -1.29 7.34
C GLU A 24 -14.15 -0.10 7.06
N MET A 25 -13.86 0.66 6.01
CA MET A 25 -14.67 1.81 5.59
C MET A 25 -16.11 1.43 5.21
N VAL A 26 -16.33 0.24 4.64
CA VAL A 26 -17.70 -0.26 4.34
C VAL A 26 -18.51 -0.46 5.62
N SER A 27 -17.86 -0.92 6.70
CA SER A 27 -18.50 -1.12 8.00
C SER A 27 -18.66 0.14 8.84
N LEU A 28 -17.97 1.24 8.50
CA LEU A 28 -18.02 2.48 9.24
C LEU A 28 -19.16 3.38 8.75
N ALA A 29 -19.95 3.87 9.71
CA ALA A 29 -20.88 4.97 9.45
C ALA A 29 -20.12 6.24 9.04
N ASN A 30 -20.81 7.12 8.30
CA ASN A 30 -20.25 8.41 7.90
C ASN A 30 -19.85 9.23 9.14
N GLY A 31 -18.70 9.89 9.05
CA GLY A 31 -18.15 10.72 10.11
C GLY A 31 -16.63 10.59 10.24
N SER A 32 -16.07 11.22 11.26
CA SER A 32 -14.62 11.43 11.42
C SER A 32 -13.76 10.15 11.36
N LYS A 33 -14.30 9.01 11.80
CA LYS A 33 -13.61 7.71 11.68
C LYS A 33 -13.46 7.25 10.23
N ARG A 34 -14.53 7.40 9.44
CA ARG A 34 -14.52 7.07 8.02
C ARG A 34 -13.58 8.02 7.25
N ASP A 35 -13.59 9.31 7.61
CA ASP A 35 -12.71 10.31 7.02
C ASP A 35 -11.23 10.02 7.31
N ALA A 36 -10.91 9.61 8.55
CA ALA A 36 -9.56 9.21 8.92
C ALA A 36 -9.07 7.99 8.14
N VAL A 37 -9.96 7.01 7.90
CA VAL A 37 -9.66 5.83 7.07
C VAL A 37 -9.44 6.22 5.61
N ALA A 38 -10.25 7.13 5.07
CA ALA A 38 -10.09 7.65 3.72
C ALA A 38 -8.73 8.36 3.53
N ILE A 39 -8.37 9.26 4.46
CA ILE A 39 -7.05 9.93 4.47
C ILE A 39 -5.92 8.90 4.51
N ARG A 40 -6.08 7.82 5.29
CA ARG A 40 -5.05 6.78 5.37
C ARG A 40 -4.91 6.00 4.06
N ILE A 41 -6.01 5.77 3.34
CA ILE A 41 -5.99 5.15 2.00
C ILE A 41 -5.24 6.04 1.01
N GLU A 42 -5.50 7.35 1.00
CA GLU A 42 -4.78 8.30 0.15
C GLU A 42 -3.27 8.30 0.42
N GLN A 43 -2.86 8.25 1.68
CA GLN A 43 -1.44 8.16 2.04
C GLN A 43 -0.77 6.89 1.52
N LEU A 44 -1.47 5.74 1.54
CA LEU A 44 -0.93 4.49 1.01
C LEU A 44 -0.79 4.55 -0.51
N GLN A 45 -1.69 5.24 -1.20
CA GLN A 45 -1.61 5.45 -2.64
C GLN A 45 -0.43 6.36 -3.00
N ALA A 46 -0.25 7.48 -2.30
CA ALA A 46 0.93 8.33 -2.47
C ALA A 46 2.24 7.58 -2.20
N ALA A 47 2.27 6.68 -1.21
CA ALA A 47 3.43 5.85 -0.92
C ALA A 47 3.75 4.86 -2.05
N ALA A 48 2.74 4.29 -2.70
CA ALA A 48 2.92 3.44 -3.88
C ALA A 48 3.51 4.24 -5.04
N GLU A 49 2.94 5.41 -5.35
CA GLU A 49 3.42 6.29 -6.43
C GLU A 49 4.88 6.74 -6.20
N MET A 50 5.25 7.07 -4.96
CA MET A 50 6.63 7.39 -4.60
C MET A 50 7.56 6.20 -4.77
N TYR A 51 7.12 4.99 -4.40
CA TYR A 51 7.92 3.77 -4.58
C TYR A 51 8.17 3.49 -6.07
N ASP A 52 7.12 3.57 -6.89
CA ASP A 52 7.21 3.38 -8.34
C ASP A 52 8.18 4.39 -8.97
N PHE A 53 8.09 5.66 -8.57
CA PHE A 53 9.01 6.70 -9.02
C PHE A 53 10.47 6.42 -8.64
N LEU A 54 10.72 5.99 -7.40
CA LEU A 54 12.07 5.70 -6.91
C LEU A 54 12.67 4.46 -7.59
N MET A 55 11.91 3.38 -7.72
CA MET A 55 12.38 2.15 -8.37
C MET A 55 12.62 2.35 -9.87
N SER A 56 11.75 3.10 -10.55
CA SER A 56 11.93 3.46 -11.97
C SER A 56 13.23 4.24 -12.20
N ARG A 57 13.63 5.06 -11.22
CA ARG A 57 14.89 5.81 -11.26
C ARG A 57 16.10 4.91 -10.99
N GLU A 58 15.99 3.95 -10.08
CA GLU A 58 17.06 2.99 -9.80
C GLU A 58 17.35 2.09 -11.02
N GLU A 59 16.32 1.62 -11.74
CA GLU A 59 16.51 0.87 -12.99
C GLU A 59 17.21 1.72 -14.08
N ALA A 60 16.90 3.01 -14.17
CA ALA A 60 17.55 3.92 -15.11
C ALA A 60 18.99 4.28 -14.72
N ALA A 61 19.36 4.15 -13.45
CA ALA A 61 20.68 4.50 -12.91
C ALA A 61 21.64 3.30 -12.81
N ALA A 62 21.17 2.08 -13.07
CA ALA A 62 22.02 0.89 -13.09
C ALA A 62 22.96 0.94 -14.32
N PRO A 63 24.30 0.85 -14.15
CA PRO A 63 25.22 0.78 -15.27
C PRO A 63 25.00 -0.53 -16.04
N ARG A 64 24.83 -0.42 -17.35
CA ARG A 64 24.78 -1.56 -18.29
C ARG A 64 26.15 -2.19 -18.48
#